data_AF-A0A485ABL7-F1
#
_entry.id   AF-A0A485ABL7-F1
#
_cell.length_a   1.000
_cell.length_b   1.000
_cell.length_c   1.000
_cell.angle_alpha   90.00
_cell.angle_beta   90.00
_cell.angle_gamma   90.00
#
_symmetry.space_group_name_H-M   'P 1'
#
loop_
_entity.id
_entity.type
_entity.pdbx_description
1 polymer ?
#
loop_
_entity_poly.entity_id
_entity_poly.type
_entity_poly.pdbx_seq_one_letter_code
_entity_poly.pdbx_strand_id
1 'polypeptide(L)'
;MIGRYANADVERISAVTSGVKEIREAIERARQNRNAGRRTILFVDEVHRFNKSQQDAFLPHIEDGTITFIGATTENPSFELNSALLSRARVYLLKSLTTEDIEHVLTQAMEDKERGYGGQDIVLPEETRRAIAELVNGDARRALNTLEMMADYGRTRCRWQTRATAAVADGNCRGAQCAFR
;
A
#
# COMPACT_ATOMS: atom_id res chain seq x y z
N MET A 1 1.27 -8.03 -6.32
CA MET A 1 1.05 -9.48 -6.58
C MET A 1 0.61 -9.75 -8.02
N ILE A 2 -0.42 -9.09 -8.56
CA ILE A 2 -0.99 -9.41 -9.90
C ILE A 2 0.06 -9.40 -11.04
N GLY A 3 0.93 -8.38 -11.11
CA GLY A 3 2.00 -8.34 -12.13
C GLY A 3 3.01 -9.48 -12.03
N ARG A 4 3.36 -9.91 -10.80
CA ARG A 4 4.28 -11.05 -10.59
C ARG A 4 3.66 -12.37 -11.05
N TYR A 5 2.38 -12.61 -10.77
CA TYR A 5 1.69 -13.82 -11.22
C TYR A 5 1.44 -13.84 -12.73
N ALA A 6 1.21 -12.68 -13.35
CA ALA A 6 1.00 -12.56 -14.79
C ALA A 6 2.30 -12.47 -15.61
N ASN A 7 3.47 -12.52 -14.95
CA ASN A 7 4.79 -12.21 -15.54
C ASN A 7 4.74 -10.94 -16.41
N ALA A 8 4.18 -9.88 -15.84
CA ALA A 8 3.91 -8.62 -16.51
C ALA A 8 4.57 -7.46 -15.77
N ASP A 9 5.10 -6.51 -16.54
CA ASP A 9 5.63 -5.26 -16.02
C ASP A 9 4.47 -4.40 -15.48
N VAL A 10 4.68 -3.71 -14.36
CA VAL A 10 3.64 -2.90 -13.72
C VAL A 10 4.06 -1.44 -13.75
N GLU A 11 3.31 -0.63 -14.49
CA GLU A 11 3.43 0.82 -14.51
C GLU A 11 2.34 1.40 -13.61
N ARG A 12 2.70 2.38 -12.76
CA ARG A 12 1.76 3.02 -11.83
C ARG A 12 1.61 4.50 -12.14
N ILE A 13 0.37 4.97 -12.18
CA ILE A 13 -0.01 6.37 -12.36
C ILE A 13 -0.99 6.72 -11.24
N SER A 14 -0.90 7.94 -10.71
CA SER A 14 -1.93 8.51 -9.84
C SER A 14 -2.63 9.64 -10.57
N ALA A 15 -3.95 9.57 -10.71
CA ALA A 15 -4.73 10.61 -11.38
C ALA A 15 -4.73 11.95 -10.63
N VAL A 16 -4.27 11.98 -9.38
CA VAL A 16 -4.10 13.19 -8.57
C VAL A 16 -2.85 13.97 -8.99
N THR A 17 -1.75 13.26 -9.28
CA THR A 17 -0.45 13.88 -9.55
C THR A 17 -0.06 13.85 -11.03
N SER A 18 -0.75 13.05 -11.84
CA SER A 18 -0.38 12.79 -13.23
C SER A 18 -1.26 13.57 -14.21
N GLY A 19 -0.63 14.22 -15.18
CA GLY A 19 -1.30 14.89 -16.28
C GLY A 19 -1.33 14.04 -17.55
N VAL A 20 -1.68 14.68 -18.67
CA VAL A 20 -1.75 14.04 -19.99
C VAL A 20 -0.38 13.54 -20.47
N LYS A 21 0.70 14.20 -20.05
CA LYS A 21 2.05 13.85 -20.44
C LYS A 21 2.47 12.50 -19.84
N GLU A 22 2.26 12.32 -18.54
CA GLU A 22 2.60 11.10 -17.81
C GLU A 22 1.81 9.89 -18.33
N ILE A 23 0.53 10.10 -18.67
CA ILE A 23 -0.32 9.08 -19.32
C ILE A 23 0.32 8.62 -20.63
N ARG A 24 0.72 9.56 -21.51
CA ARG A 24 1.34 9.23 -22.79
C ARG A 24 2.67 8.50 -22.61
N GLU A 25 3.50 8.94 -21.68
CA GLU A 25 4.79 8.28 -21.41
C GLU A 25 4.61 6.84 -20.95
N ALA A 26 3.64 6.57 -20.06
CA ALA A 26 3.36 5.21 -19.61
C ALA A 26 2.82 4.31 -20.74
N ILE A 27 1.98 4.84 -21.61
CA ILE A 27 1.48 4.13 -22.79
C ILE A 27 2.62 3.79 -23.76
N GLU A 28 3.52 4.73 -24.03
CA GLU A 28 4.67 4.48 -24.90
C GLU A 28 5.62 3.43 -24.30
N ARG A 29 5.87 3.47 -22.99
CA ARG A 29 6.61 2.39 -22.29
C ARG A 29 5.91 1.03 -22.44
N ALA A 30 4.60 0.98 -22.26
CA ALA A 30 3.82 -0.25 -22.45
C ALA A 30 3.91 -0.79 -23.88
N ARG A 31 3.91 0.11 -24.88
CA ARG A 31 4.06 -0.24 -26.29
C ARG A 31 5.44 -0.81 -26.60
N GLN A 32 6.50 -0.21 -26.06
CA GLN A 32 7.86 -0.74 -26.17
C GLN A 32 7.98 -2.13 -25.53
N ASN A 33 7.38 -2.31 -24.35
CA ASN A 33 7.35 -3.61 -23.67
C ASN A 33 6.62 -4.67 -24.51
N ARG A 34 5.49 -4.32 -25.12
CA ARG A 34 4.76 -5.22 -26.01
C ARG A 34 5.59 -5.64 -27.22
N ASN A 35 6.31 -4.71 -27.84
CA ASN A 35 7.22 -5.02 -28.96
C ASN A 35 8.35 -5.97 -28.53
N ALA A 36 8.76 -5.91 -27.27
CA ALA A 36 9.71 -6.84 -26.66
C ALA A 36 9.07 -8.16 -26.17
N GLY A 37 7.79 -8.41 -26.49
CA GLY A 37 7.05 -9.62 -26.09
C GLY A 37 6.62 -9.65 -24.62
N ARG A 38 6.70 -8.51 -23.91
CA ARG A 38 6.31 -8.39 -22.50
C ARG A 38 4.93 -7.78 -22.35
N ARG A 39 4.16 -8.29 -21.39
CA ARG A 39 2.84 -7.74 -21.04
C ARG A 39 3.02 -6.61 -20.03
N THR A 40 2.18 -5.58 -20.14
CA THR A 40 2.19 -4.45 -19.20
C THR A 40 0.83 -4.30 -18.53
N ILE A 41 0.85 -4.16 -17.20
CA ILE A 41 -0.31 -3.76 -16.40
C ILE A 41 -0.15 -2.28 -16.09
N LEU A 42 -1.13 -1.48 -16.53
CA LEU A 42 -1.20 -0.07 -16.18
C LEU A 42 -2.16 0.10 -15.00
N PHE A 43 -1.59 0.41 -13.83
CA PHE A 43 -2.34 0.68 -12.62
C PHE A 43 -2.57 2.18 -12.47
N VAL A 44 -3.83 2.59 -12.41
CA VAL A 44 -4.25 3.99 -12.26
C VAL A 44 -4.97 4.15 -10.93
N ASP A 45 -4.37 4.88 -10.01
CA ASP A 45 -4.98 5.21 -8.73
C ASP A 45 -5.85 6.47 -8.83
N GLU A 46 -6.93 6.50 -8.05
CA GLU A 46 -7.94 7.57 -8.04
C GLU A 46 -8.50 7.93 -9.42
N VAL A 47 -8.78 6.90 -10.24
CA VAL A 47 -9.17 7.07 -11.66
C VAL A 47 -10.37 8.01 -11.86
N HIS A 48 -11.23 8.17 -10.84
CA HIS A 48 -12.35 9.12 -10.84
C HIS A 48 -11.92 10.58 -11.04
N ARG A 49 -10.66 10.94 -10.78
CA ARG A 49 -10.15 12.31 -10.97
C ARG A 49 -9.88 12.67 -12.43
N PHE A 50 -9.78 11.68 -13.32
CA PHE A 50 -9.58 11.96 -14.74
C PHE A 50 -10.88 12.41 -15.40
N ASN A 51 -10.76 13.45 -16.22
CA ASN A 51 -11.87 13.89 -17.07
C ASN A 51 -12.14 12.87 -18.19
N LYS A 52 -13.28 13.03 -18.88
CA LYS A 52 -13.72 12.08 -19.91
C LYS A 52 -12.70 11.88 -21.03
N SER A 53 -12.03 12.94 -21.50
CA SER A 53 -11.06 12.82 -22.59
C SER A 53 -9.78 12.11 -22.17
N GLN A 54 -9.35 12.26 -20.92
CA GLN A 54 -8.25 11.49 -20.34
C GLN A 54 -8.62 10.01 -20.18
N GLN A 55 -9.84 9.71 -19.74
CA GLN A 55 -10.34 8.34 -19.65
C GLN A 55 -10.41 7.66 -21.03
N ASP A 56 -10.92 8.39 -22.04
CA ASP A 56 -11.02 7.88 -23.41
C ASP A 56 -9.65 7.60 -24.05
N ALA A 57 -8.59 8.29 -23.61
CA ALA A 57 -7.24 8.09 -24.11
C ALA A 57 -6.68 6.69 -23.83
N PHE A 58 -7.21 5.97 -22.84
CA PHE A 58 -6.78 4.59 -22.55
C PHE A 58 -7.44 3.54 -23.46
N LEU A 59 -8.61 3.84 -24.02
CA LEU A 59 -9.44 2.85 -24.73
C LEU A 59 -8.73 2.15 -25.88
N PRO A 60 -8.02 2.85 -26.80
CA PRO A 60 -7.36 2.18 -27.92
C PRO A 60 -6.32 1.14 -27.47
N HIS A 61 -5.65 1.43 -26.35
CA HIS A 61 -4.57 0.61 -25.80
C HIS A 61 -5.08 -0.58 -24.97
N ILE A 62 -6.31 -0.49 -24.48
CA ILE A 62 -7.01 -1.61 -23.84
C ILE A 62 -7.52 -2.57 -24.92
N GLU A 63 -8.11 -2.03 -25.98
CA GLU A 63 -8.69 -2.81 -27.08
C GLU A 63 -7.64 -3.57 -27.89
N ASP A 64 -6.51 -2.92 -28.19
CA ASP A 64 -5.43 -3.55 -28.96
C ASP A 64 -4.53 -4.47 -28.13
N GLY A 65 -4.77 -4.56 -26.82
CA GLY A 65 -4.04 -5.39 -25.86
C GLY A 65 -2.67 -4.84 -25.44
N THR A 66 -2.35 -3.58 -25.72
CA THR A 66 -1.10 -2.94 -25.30
C THR A 66 -0.98 -2.86 -23.78
N ILE A 67 -2.09 -2.58 -23.08
CA ILE A 67 -2.14 -2.55 -21.63
C ILE A 67 -3.26 -3.42 -21.08
N THR A 68 -2.99 -4.05 -19.93
CA THR A 68 -4.06 -4.49 -19.03
C THR A 68 -4.32 -3.37 -18.03
N PHE A 69 -5.49 -2.74 -18.13
CA PHE A 69 -5.87 -1.61 -17.28
C PHE A 69 -6.41 -2.07 -15.92
N ILE A 70 -5.90 -1.48 -14.85
CA ILE A 70 -6.44 -1.63 -13.49
C ILE A 70 -6.64 -0.24 -12.91
N GLY A 71 -7.88 0.18 -12.76
CA GLY A 71 -8.25 1.42 -12.08
C GLY A 71 -8.63 1.17 -10.63
N ALA A 72 -8.14 1.98 -9.71
CA ALA A 72 -8.57 2.04 -8.32
C ALA A 72 -9.31 3.35 -8.06
N THR A 73 -10.39 3.29 -7.30
CA THR A 73 -11.20 4.45 -6.90
C THR A 73 -11.92 4.15 -5.59
N THR A 74 -12.06 5.17 -4.74
CA THR A 74 -12.93 5.14 -3.56
C THR A 74 -14.37 5.53 -3.89
N GLU A 75 -14.58 6.22 -5.00
CA GLU A 75 -15.89 6.68 -5.47
C GLU A 75 -16.62 5.60 -6.27
N ASN A 76 -17.95 5.74 -6.39
CA ASN A 76 -18.75 4.79 -7.14
C ASN A 76 -18.41 4.83 -8.65
N PRO A 77 -17.88 3.73 -9.22
CA PRO A 77 -17.38 3.71 -10.58
C PRO A 77 -18.46 3.98 -11.63
N SER A 78 -19.73 3.65 -11.35
CA SER A 78 -20.83 3.86 -12.30
C SER A 78 -21.17 5.34 -12.55
N PHE A 79 -20.75 6.24 -11.66
CA PHE A 79 -20.97 7.69 -11.79
C PHE A 79 -19.74 8.41 -12.34
N GLU A 80 -18.55 8.03 -11.87
CA GLU A 80 -17.31 8.76 -12.15
C GLU A 80 -16.54 8.25 -13.38
N LEU A 81 -16.78 7.00 -13.78
CA LEU A 81 -16.16 6.42 -14.97
C LEU A 81 -17.10 6.46 -16.16
N ASN A 82 -16.53 6.72 -17.33
CA ASN A 82 -17.28 6.70 -18.56
C ASN A 82 -17.73 5.26 -18.92
N SER A 83 -18.83 5.16 -19.65
CA SER A 83 -19.41 3.88 -20.05
C SER A 83 -18.51 3.05 -20.98
N ALA A 84 -17.59 3.70 -21.69
CA ALA A 84 -16.66 3.04 -22.59
C ALA A 84 -15.59 2.23 -21.81
N LEU A 85 -15.07 2.77 -20.71
CA LEU A 85 -14.18 2.04 -19.81
C LEU A 85 -14.93 0.96 -19.06
N LEU A 86 -16.11 1.26 -18.52
CA LEU A 86 -16.91 0.28 -17.76
C LEU A 86 -17.31 -0.93 -18.61
N SER A 87 -17.52 -0.76 -19.91
CA SER A 87 -17.83 -1.90 -20.80
C SER A 87 -16.64 -2.81 -21.10
N ARG A 88 -15.40 -2.38 -20.81
CA ARG A 88 -14.16 -3.14 -21.02
C ARG A 88 -13.48 -3.56 -19.72
N ALA A 89 -13.89 -3.00 -18.59
CA ALA A 89 -13.35 -3.29 -17.27
C ALA A 89 -14.32 -4.12 -16.42
N ARG A 90 -13.78 -5.07 -15.66
CA ARG A 90 -14.54 -5.77 -14.61
C ARG A 90 -14.47 -4.96 -13.32
N VAL A 91 -15.62 -4.64 -12.75
CA VAL A 91 -15.71 -3.90 -11.48
C VAL A 91 -15.70 -4.89 -10.32
N TYR A 92 -14.77 -4.68 -9.38
CA TYR A 92 -14.68 -5.44 -8.14
C TYR A 92 -14.88 -4.51 -6.95
N LEU A 93 -15.83 -4.84 -6.08
CA LEU A 93 -16.02 -4.12 -4.83
C LEU A 93 -15.11 -4.72 -3.76
N LEU A 94 -14.16 -3.93 -3.29
CA LEU A 94 -13.36 -4.27 -2.11
C LEU A 94 -14.13 -3.89 -0.85
N LYS A 95 -14.19 -4.80 0.11
CA LYS A 95 -14.75 -4.54 1.44
C LYS A 95 -13.64 -4.17 2.40
N SER A 96 -13.98 -3.38 3.42
CA SER A 96 -13.09 -3.16 4.56
C SER A 96 -12.70 -4.50 5.18
N LEU A 97 -11.46 -4.58 5.67
CA LEU A 97 -10.96 -5.76 6.36
C LEU A 97 -11.68 -5.94 7.70
N THR A 98 -11.85 -7.19 8.14
CA THR A 98 -12.37 -7.45 9.49
C THR A 98 -11.31 -7.12 10.54
N THR A 99 -11.71 -7.07 11.81
CA THR A 99 -10.76 -6.90 12.92
C THR A 99 -9.70 -8.00 12.91
N GLU A 100 -10.11 -9.24 12.67
CA GLU A 100 -9.21 -10.40 12.59
C GLU A 100 -8.22 -10.28 11.44
N ASP A 101 -8.67 -9.84 10.27
CA ASP A 101 -7.79 -9.58 9.12
C ASP A 101 -6.73 -8.52 9.45
N ILE A 102 -7.12 -7.46 10.17
CA ILE A 102 -6.17 -6.41 10.61
C ILE A 102 -5.17 -6.96 11.63
N GLU A 103 -5.61 -7.78 12.59
CA GLU A 103 -4.70 -8.45 13.52
C GLU A 103 -3.68 -9.35 12.80
N HIS A 104 -4.11 -10.05 11.74
CA HIS A 104 -3.21 -10.82 10.88
C HIS A 104 -2.19 -9.93 10.16
N VAL A 105 -2.62 -8.78 9.62
CA VAL A 105 -1.71 -7.80 8.99
C VAL A 105 -0.66 -7.30 9.98
N LEU A 106 -1.07 -6.95 11.20
CA LEU A 106 -0.17 -6.49 12.26
C LEU A 106 0.82 -7.58 12.68
N THR A 107 0.34 -8.81 12.84
CA THR A 107 1.18 -9.96 13.18
C THR A 107 2.20 -10.24 12.09
N GLN A 108 1.78 -10.22 10.82
CA GLN A 108 2.68 -10.37 9.69
C GLN A 108 3.79 -9.30 9.68
N ALA A 109 3.45 -8.05 9.98
CA ALA A 109 4.44 -6.97 10.06
C ALA A 109 5.42 -7.14 11.23
N MET A 110 4.98 -7.72 12.35
CA MET A 110 5.84 -8.01 13.50
C MET A 110 6.79 -9.20 13.27
N GLU A 111 6.39 -10.17 12.45
CA GLU A 111 7.18 -11.38 12.19
C GLU A 111 8.12 -11.26 10.97
N ASP A 112 7.84 -10.36 10.02
CA ASP A 112 8.65 -10.17 8.81
C ASP A 112 10.03 -9.56 9.15
N LYS A 113 11.10 -10.35 8.96
CA LYS A 113 12.48 -9.97 9.27
C LYS A 113 13.14 -9.05 8.24
N GLU A 114 12.61 -8.98 7.03
CA GLU A 114 13.20 -8.21 5.94
C GLU A 114 12.53 -6.84 5.79
N ARG A 115 11.20 -6.80 5.93
CA ARG A 115 10.38 -5.61 5.64
C ARG A 115 9.54 -5.15 6.82
N GLY A 116 9.64 -5.84 7.95
CA GLY A 116 8.89 -5.56 9.17
C GLY A 116 9.78 -5.39 10.39
N TYR A 117 9.22 -5.71 11.56
CA TYR A 117 9.88 -5.64 12.85
C TYR A 117 10.43 -6.98 13.33
N GLY A 118 10.42 -8.00 12.47
CA GLY A 118 10.93 -9.33 12.80
C GLY A 118 12.40 -9.29 13.19
N GLY A 119 12.71 -9.84 14.37
CA GLY A 119 14.08 -9.83 14.90
C GLY A 119 14.50 -8.50 15.54
N GLN A 120 13.58 -7.55 15.68
CA GLN A 120 13.77 -6.38 16.54
C GLN A 120 13.19 -6.67 17.92
N ASP A 121 13.77 -6.07 18.97
CA ASP A 121 13.29 -6.19 20.36
C ASP A 121 12.02 -5.36 20.63
N ILE A 122 11.06 -5.44 19.72
CA ILE A 122 9.76 -4.76 19.78
C ILE A 122 8.70 -5.82 20.10
N VAL A 123 8.01 -5.64 21.22
CA VAL A 123 6.91 -6.52 21.61
C VAL A 123 5.60 -5.77 21.42
N LEU A 124 4.69 -6.34 20.63
CA LEU A 124 3.32 -5.86 20.48
C LEU A 124 2.40 -6.76 21.31
N PRO A 125 1.92 -6.31 22.49
CA PRO A 125 0.97 -7.09 23.28
C PRO A 125 -0.33 -7.35 22.51
N GLU A 126 -0.95 -8.49 22.75
CA GLU A 126 -2.21 -8.89 22.10
C GLU A 126 -3.34 -7.88 22.33
N GLU A 127 -3.47 -7.34 23.54
CA GLU A 127 -4.47 -6.31 23.84
C GLU A 127 -4.24 -5.03 23.03
N THR A 128 -2.99 -4.61 22.87
CA THR A 128 -2.64 -3.45 22.04
C THR A 128 -2.90 -3.73 20.56
N ARG A 129 -2.57 -4.94 20.07
CA ARG A 129 -2.85 -5.35 18.69
C ARG A 129 -4.34 -5.27 18.38
N ARG A 130 -5.18 -5.82 19.26
CA ARG A 130 -6.64 -5.78 19.13
C ARG A 130 -7.18 -4.36 19.22
N ALA A 131 -6.67 -3.55 20.16
CA ALA A 131 -7.06 -2.15 20.26
C ALA A 131 -6.74 -1.35 18.98
N ILE A 132 -5.60 -1.60 18.33
CA ILE A 132 -5.28 -1.00 17.02
C ILE A 132 -6.26 -1.49 15.96
N ALA A 133 -6.56 -2.79 15.93
CA ALA A 133 -7.47 -3.36 14.93
C ALA A 133 -8.88 -2.77 15.03
N GLU A 134 -9.40 -2.58 16.24
CA GLU A 134 -10.69 -1.93 16.50
C GLU A 134 -10.66 -0.43 16.15
N LEU A 135 -9.54 0.25 16.39
CA LEU A 135 -9.37 1.69 16.12
C LEU A 135 -9.38 2.04 14.63
N VAL A 136 -8.78 1.20 13.79
CA VAL A 136 -8.54 1.52 12.36
C VAL A 136 -9.68 1.13 11.44
N ASN A 137 -10.72 0.48 11.97
CA ASN A 137 -11.98 0.18 11.28
C ASN A 137 -11.79 -0.45 9.89
N GLY A 138 -10.91 -1.46 9.81
CA GLY A 138 -10.64 -2.21 8.59
C GLY A 138 -9.65 -1.58 7.60
N ASP A 139 -8.99 -0.47 7.96
CA ASP A 139 -7.92 0.14 7.16
C ASP A 139 -6.53 -0.37 7.58
N ALA A 140 -5.97 -1.29 6.78
CA ALA A 140 -4.63 -1.85 7.00
C ALA A 140 -3.51 -0.80 6.91
N ARG A 141 -3.64 0.24 6.06
CA ARG A 141 -2.62 1.28 5.95
C ARG A 141 -2.55 2.07 7.25
N ARG A 142 -3.71 2.45 7.79
CA ARG A 142 -3.78 3.11 9.11
C ARG A 142 -3.28 2.21 10.23
N ALA A 143 -3.56 0.91 10.17
CA ALA A 143 -3.02 -0.07 11.13
C ALA A 143 -1.49 -0.06 11.16
N LEU A 144 -0.86 -0.22 9.99
CA LEU A 144 0.60 -0.28 9.86
C LEU A 144 1.26 1.05 10.24
N ASN A 145 0.69 2.19 9.84
CA ASN A 145 1.18 3.50 10.25
C ASN A 145 1.10 3.69 11.77
N THR A 146 0.03 3.18 12.41
CA THR A 146 -0.13 3.26 13.87
C THR A 146 0.93 2.41 14.57
N LEU A 147 1.18 1.19 14.07
CA LEU A 147 2.24 0.32 14.55
C LEU A 147 3.62 0.98 14.42
N GLU A 148 3.90 1.61 13.27
CA GLU A 148 5.16 2.33 13.03
C GLU A 148 5.36 3.50 13.99
N MET A 149 4.34 4.35 14.16
CA MET A 149 4.40 5.45 15.12
C MET A 149 4.70 4.92 16.53
N MET A 150 3.99 3.88 16.97
CA MET A 150 4.25 3.27 18.28
C MET A 150 5.71 2.80 18.37
N ALA A 151 6.17 1.97 17.43
CA ALA A 151 7.54 1.46 17.39
C ALA A 151 8.60 2.56 17.53
N ASP A 152 8.43 3.68 16.82
CA ASP A 152 9.34 4.82 16.89
C ASP A 152 9.32 5.53 18.26
N TYR A 153 8.14 5.70 18.87
CA TYR A 153 8.03 6.23 20.24
C TYR A 153 8.72 5.31 21.26
N GLY A 154 8.55 3.99 21.13
CA GLY A 154 9.19 2.99 22.00
C GLY A 154 10.71 3.07 21.95
N ARG A 155 11.29 3.12 20.74
CA ARG A 155 12.75 3.29 20.54
C ARG A 155 13.28 4.59 21.12
N THR A 156 12.55 5.69 20.91
CA THR A 156 12.98 7.01 21.37
C THR A 156 13.02 7.10 22.90
N ARG A 157 12.05 6.48 23.60
CA ARG A 157 12.05 6.40 25.06
C ARG A 157 13.26 5.65 25.63
N CYS A 158 13.64 4.53 25.00
CA CYS A 158 14.85 3.80 25.35
C CYS A 158 16.11 4.67 25.16
N ARG A 159 16.17 5.47 24.08
CA ARG A 159 17.30 6.36 23.74
C ARG A 159 17.45 7.55 24.69
N TRP A 160 16.34 8.12 25.18
CA TRP A 160 16.38 9.18 26.20
C TRP A 160 16.71 8.63 27.59
N GLN A 161 16.25 7.41 27.92
CA GLN A 161 16.71 6.74 29.14
C GLN A 161 18.22 6.49 29.09
N THR A 162 18.78 6.00 27.98
CA THR A 162 20.25 5.80 27.87
C THR A 162 21.07 7.09 27.89
N ARG A 163 20.52 8.22 27.42
CA ARG A 163 21.22 9.52 27.50
C ARG A 163 21.06 10.22 28.84
N ALA A 164 19.92 10.06 29.52
CA ALA A 164 19.70 10.63 30.85
C ALA A 164 20.41 9.83 31.97
N THR A 165 20.76 8.56 31.76
CA THR A 165 21.44 7.72 32.75
C THR A 165 22.97 7.65 32.61
N ALA A 166 23.60 8.49 31.79
CA ALA A 166 25.07 8.63 31.81
C ALA A 166 25.62 9.20 33.15
N ALA A 167 24.77 9.45 34.14
CA ALA A 167 25.15 9.89 35.48
C ALA A 167 24.70 8.94 36.62
N VAL A 168 24.15 7.75 36.35
CA VAL A 168 23.87 6.78 37.42
C VAL A 168 24.38 5.40 37.01
N ALA A 169 25.33 4.94 37.82
CA ALA A 169 26.13 3.75 37.67
C ALA A 169 25.32 2.44 37.74
N ASP A 170 26.00 1.39 37.28
CA ASP A 170 25.77 -0.03 37.57
C ASP A 170 24.66 -0.75 36.81
N GLY A 171 25.05 -1.21 35.61
CA GLY A 171 25.12 -2.65 35.34
C GLY A 171 23.81 -3.42 35.31
N ASN A 172 23.11 -3.40 34.16
CA ASN A 172 22.67 -4.58 33.39
C ASN A 172 21.70 -4.15 32.27
N CYS A 173 22.22 -3.70 31.12
CA CYS A 173 21.42 -3.44 29.91
C CYS A 173 21.44 -4.63 28.94
N ARG A 174 21.26 -5.86 29.44
CA ARG A 174 20.98 -7.05 28.62
C ARG A 174 19.56 -7.53 28.95
N GLY A 175 18.55 -6.85 28.41
CA GLY A 175 17.15 -7.26 28.64
C GLY A 175 16.08 -6.16 28.58
N ALA A 176 16.39 -4.97 28.04
CA ALA A 176 15.40 -3.91 27.90
C ALA A 176 14.41 -4.25 26.76
N GLN A 177 13.39 -5.05 27.06
CA GLN A 177 12.21 -5.18 26.21
C GLN A 177 11.49 -3.84 26.19
N CYS A 178 11.38 -3.23 25.00
CA CYS A 178 10.49 -2.10 24.78
C CYS A 178 9.04 -2.62 24.79
N ALA A 179 8.49 -2.77 25.99
CA ALA A 179 7.07 -3.08 26.17
C ALA A 179 6.25 -1.78 26.03
N PHE A 180 5.30 -1.79 25.09
CA PHE A 180 4.22 -0.79 25.05
C PHE A 180 3.29 -1.08 26.22
N ARG A 181 3.36 -0.25 27.27
CA ARG A 181 2.44 -0.26 28.41
C ARG A 181 1.59 1.00 28.36
#